data_AF-A0A4R4WA25-F1
#
_entry.id   AF-A0A4R4WA25-F1
#
_cell.length_a   1.000
_cell.length_b   1.000
_cell.length_c   1.000
_cell.angle_alpha   90.00
_cell.angle_beta   90.00
_cell.angle_gamma   90.00
#
_symmetry.space_group_name_H-M   'P 1'
#
loop_
_entity.id
_entity.type
_entity.pdbx_description
1 polymer ?
#
loop_
_entity_poly.entity_id
_entity_poly.type
_entity_poly.pdbx_seq_one_letter_code
_entity_poly.pdbx_strand_id
1 'polypeptide(L)'
;MSDGYPTAAQREALRLICGHGRLGTEQLGRHLLQVRRPSTNPGYARAIARMAGTLTWRLQAQGFITETADGAWVTNASGRGLISCSSERA
;
A
#
# COMPACT_ATOMS: atom_id res chain seq x y z
N MET A 1 -16.16 -7.28 -14.92
CA MET A 1 -16.12 -6.47 -13.69
C MET A 1 -15.61 -7.38 -12.60
N SER A 2 -14.38 -7.18 -12.09
CA SER A 2 -13.85 -8.03 -11.02
C SER A 2 -14.49 -7.63 -9.69
N ASP A 3 -14.93 -8.63 -8.95
CA ASP A 3 -15.52 -8.52 -7.61
C ASP A 3 -14.77 -7.53 -6.73
N GLY A 4 -15.51 -6.68 -6.02
CA GLY A 4 -15.03 -5.52 -5.25
C GLY A 4 -14.15 -5.84 -4.03
N TYR A 5 -13.31 -6.87 -4.11
CA TYR A 5 -12.43 -7.32 -3.05
C TYR A 5 -10.95 -7.03 -3.40
N PRO A 6 -10.15 -6.51 -2.46
CA PRO A 6 -8.76 -6.15 -2.74
C PRO A 6 -7.91 -7.39 -3.02
N THR A 7 -7.09 -7.29 -4.08
CA THR A 7 -6.08 -8.30 -4.46
C THR A 7 -5.02 -8.50 -3.36
N ALA A 8 -4.25 -9.58 -3.43
CA ALA A 8 -3.16 -9.84 -2.47
C ALA A 8 -2.17 -8.67 -2.36
N ALA A 9 -1.77 -8.10 -3.50
CA ALA A 9 -0.86 -6.94 -3.52
C ALA A 9 -1.50 -5.67 -2.91
N GLN A 10 -2.81 -5.47 -3.11
CA GLN A 10 -3.54 -4.37 -2.46
C GLN A 10 -3.62 -4.56 -0.95
N ARG A 11 -3.88 -5.78 -0.46
CA ARG A 11 -3.87 -6.07 0.98
C ARG A 11 -2.49 -5.89 1.61
N GLU A 12 -1.44 -6.32 0.92
CA GLU A 12 -0.06 -6.13 1.37
C GLU A 12 0.28 -4.64 1.49
N ALA A 13 -0.01 -3.84 0.46
CA ALA A 13 0.18 -2.39 0.52
C ALA A 13 -0.65 -1.75 1.64
N LEU A 14 -1.90 -2.17 1.83
CA LEU A 14 -2.77 -1.66 2.89
C LEU A 14 -2.22 -1.97 4.28
N ARG A 15 -1.65 -3.17 4.48
CA ARG A 15 -0.97 -3.55 5.73
C ARG A 15 0.27 -2.71 5.98
N LEU A 16 1.08 -2.45 4.95
CA LEU A 16 2.26 -1.60 5.07
C LEU A 16 1.89 -0.17 5.46
N ILE A 17 0.89 0.42 4.81
CA ILE A 17 0.41 1.78 5.15
C ILE A 17 -0.15 1.81 6.57
N CYS A 18 -1.00 0.85 6.93
CA CYS A 18 -1.60 0.81 8.26
C CYS A 18 -0.56 0.60 9.36
N GLY A 19 0.38 -0.33 9.15
CA GLY A 19 1.44 -0.63 10.10
C GLY A 19 2.40 0.54 10.30
N HIS A 20 2.61 1.39 9.30
CA HIS A 20 3.43 2.60 9.45
C HIS A 20 2.65 3.81 9.99
N GLY A 21 1.31 3.75 10.01
CA GLY A 21 0.43 4.86 10.38
C GLY A 21 0.30 5.91 9.27
N ARG A 22 1.41 6.28 8.64
CA ARG A 22 1.52 7.19 7.50
C ARG A 22 2.64 6.73 6.58
N LEU A 23 2.41 6.68 5.27
CA LEU A 23 3.43 6.19 4.33
C LEU A 23 3.32 6.84 2.94
N GLY A 24 4.42 7.42 2.44
CA GLY A 24 4.49 7.95 1.08
C GLY A 24 4.65 6.86 0.01
N THR A 25 4.25 7.14 -1.23
CA THR A 25 4.31 6.18 -2.35
C THR A 25 5.73 5.63 -2.59
N GLU A 26 6.76 6.47 -2.49
CA GLU A 26 8.15 6.04 -2.66
C GLU A 26 8.63 5.13 -1.52
N GLN A 27 8.26 5.44 -0.27
CA GLN A 27 8.55 4.58 0.88
C GLN A 27 7.82 3.24 0.75
N LEU A 28 6.55 3.26 0.34
CA LEU A 28 5.81 2.03 0.05
C LEU A 28 6.54 1.18 -1.01
N GLY A 29 7.03 1.79 -2.10
CA GLY A 29 7.82 1.09 -3.11
C GLY A 29 9.09 0.44 -2.54
N ARG A 30 9.80 1.14 -1.64
CA ARG A 30 10.97 0.59 -0.94
C ARG A 30 10.60 -0.58 -0.03
N HIS A 31 9.52 -0.49 0.73
CA HIS A 31 9.07 -1.60 1.58
C HIS A 31 8.62 -2.81 0.74
N LEU A 32 7.89 -2.59 -0.35
CA LEU A 32 7.51 -3.65 -1.29
C LEU A 32 8.72 -4.34 -1.91
N LEU A 33 9.82 -3.62 -2.14
CA LEU A 33 11.07 -4.22 -2.59
C LEU A 33 11.72 -5.11 -1.53
N GLN A 34 11.70 -4.69 -0.26
CA GLN A 34 12.32 -5.42 0.85
C GLN A 34 11.62 -6.76 1.14
N VAL A 35 10.29 -6.81 1.01
CA VAL A 35 9.51 -8.02 1.31
C VAL A 35 9.43 -9.02 0.14
N ARG A 36 9.82 -8.59 -1.06
CA ARG A 36 9.79 -9.45 -2.26
C ARG A 36 11.11 -10.19 -2.44
N ARG A 37 11.03 -11.34 -3.14
CA ARG A 37 12.25 -12.08 -3.52
C ARG A 37 13.17 -11.20 -4.38
N PRO A 38 14.49 -11.19 -4.09
CA PRO A 38 15.46 -10.51 -4.92
C PRO A 38 15.37 -10.96 -6.38
N SER A 39 15.59 -10.03 -7.30
CA SER A 39 15.58 -10.28 -8.73
C SER A 39 16.82 -9.67 -9.38
N THR A 40 17.40 -10.39 -10.33
CA THR A 40 18.55 -9.92 -11.13
C THR A 40 18.11 -9.02 -12.30
N ASN A 41 16.81 -8.81 -12.50
CA ASN A 41 16.31 -7.94 -13.56
C ASN A 41 16.62 -6.47 -13.22
N PRO A 42 17.38 -5.74 -14.05
CA PRO A 42 17.78 -4.36 -13.77
C PRO A 42 16.58 -3.38 -13.69
N GLY A 43 15.45 -3.72 -14.30
CA GLY A 43 14.21 -2.95 -14.24
C GLY A 43 13.32 -3.27 -13.04
N TYR A 44 13.66 -4.26 -12.21
CA TYR A 44 12.79 -4.77 -11.15
C TYR A 44 12.41 -3.70 -10.13
N ALA A 45 13.41 -2.97 -9.61
CA ALA A 45 13.20 -1.90 -8.65
C ALA A 45 12.25 -0.82 -9.18
N ARG A 46 12.46 -0.40 -10.43
CA ARG A 46 11.62 0.59 -11.10
C ARG A 46 10.19 0.09 -11.32
N ALA A 47 10.03 -1.19 -11.64
CA ALA A 47 8.71 -1.80 -11.79
C ALA A 47 7.94 -1.83 -10.47
N ILE A 48 8.59 -2.17 -9.35
CA ILE A 48 7.95 -2.15 -8.03
C ILE A 48 7.59 -0.73 -7.60
N ALA A 49 8.44 0.27 -7.86
CA ALA A 49 8.10 1.67 -7.57
C ALA A 49 6.84 2.14 -8.34
N ARG A 50 6.71 1.80 -9.62
CA ARG A 50 5.49 2.07 -10.41
C ARG A 50 4.27 1.31 -9.87
N MET A 51 4.47 0.08 -9.42
CA MET A 51 3.43 -0.74 -8.82
C MET A 51 2.91 -0.10 -7.52
N ALA A 52 3.79 0.47 -6.69
CA ALA A 52 3.39 1.18 -5.48
C ALA A 52 2.39 2.31 -5.78
N GLY A 53 2.68 3.16 -6.78
CA GLY A 53 1.77 4.22 -7.21
C GLY A 53 0.44 3.70 -7.77
N THR A 54 0.47 2.58 -8.50
CA THR A 54 -0.76 1.95 -8.99
C THR A 54 -1.61 1.40 -7.83
N LEU A 55 -0.97 0.81 -6.82
CA LEU A 55 -1.64 0.26 -5.65
C LEU A 55 -2.28 1.37 -4.81
N THR A 56 -1.56 2.47 -4.55
CA THR A 56 -2.12 3.61 -3.80
C THR A 56 -3.30 4.24 -4.53
N TRP A 57 -3.17 4.48 -5.84
CA TRP A 57 -4.29 4.98 -6.67
C TRP A 57 -5.53 4.09 -6.57
N ARG A 58 -5.37 2.77 -6.72
CA ARG A 58 -6.52 1.85 -6.63
C ARG A 58 -7.13 1.80 -5.23
N LEU A 59 -6.30 1.75 -4.18
CA LEU A 59 -6.78 1.73 -2.80
C LEU A 59 -7.51 3.03 -2.43
N GLN A 60 -7.04 4.16 -2.94
CA GLN A 60 -7.69 5.46 -2.74
C GLN A 60 -9.01 5.53 -3.52
N ALA A 61 -9.04 5.11 -4.79
CA ALA A 61 -10.26 5.04 -5.59
C ALA A 61 -11.32 4.09 -5.00
N GLN A 62 -10.89 3.04 -4.29
CA GLN A 62 -11.76 2.10 -3.56
C GLN A 62 -12.15 2.61 -2.16
N GLY A 63 -11.61 3.76 -1.72
CA GLY A 63 -11.96 4.36 -0.44
C GLY A 63 -11.37 3.67 0.79
N PHE A 64 -10.20 3.02 0.67
CA PHE A 64 -9.53 2.35 1.80
C PHE A 64 -8.38 3.15 2.42
N ILE A 65 -7.84 4.12 1.68
CA ILE A 65 -6.81 5.05 2.14
C ILE A 65 -7.19 6.48 1.77
N THR A 66 -6.62 7.44 2.48
CA THR A 66 -6.74 8.86 2.18
C THR A 66 -5.37 9.50 2.07
N GLU A 67 -5.25 10.53 1.24
CA GLU A 67 -4.05 11.34 1.10
C GLU A 67 -4.03 12.39 2.21
N THR A 68 -2.87 12.57 2.84
CA THR A 68 -2.62 13.62 3.82
C THR A 68 -2.05 14.86 3.15
N ALA A 69 -2.03 16.00 3.86
CA ALA A 69 -1.62 17.28 3.29
C ALA A 69 -0.19 17.31 2.73
N ASP A 70 0.70 16.39 3.13
CA ASP A 70 2.08 16.27 2.63
C ASP A 70 2.25 15.20 1.54
N GLY A 71 1.16 14.63 1.01
CA GLY A 71 1.20 13.60 -0.03
C GLY A 71 1.47 12.18 0.48
N ALA A 72 1.46 11.94 1.80
CA ALA A 72 1.51 10.59 2.34
C ALA A 72 0.12 9.95 2.47
N TRP A 73 0.08 8.62 2.55
CA TRP A 73 -1.15 7.85 2.66
C TRP A 73 -1.40 7.36 4.09
N VAL A 74 -2.67 7.36 4.49
CA VAL A 74 -3.15 6.81 5.77
C VAL A 74 -4.31 5.85 5.53
N THR A 75 -4.31 4.71 6.23
CA THR A 75 -5.43 3.76 6.18
C THR A 75 -6.61 4.24 7.01
N ASN A 76 -7.79 4.33 6.39
CA ASN A 76 -9.03 4.72 7.05
C ASN A 76 -9.73 3.52 7.72
N ALA A 77 -10.90 3.74 8.34
CA ALA A 77 -11.64 2.70 9.05
C ALA A 77 -12.02 1.51 8.15
N SER A 78 -12.51 1.78 6.94
CA SER A 78 -12.88 0.74 5.96
C SER A 78 -11.67 -0.11 5.56
N GLY A 79 -10.53 0.53 5.30
CA GLY A 79 -9.29 -0.15 5.00
C GLY A 79 -8.78 -0.99 6.17
N ARG A 80 -8.83 -0.45 7.40
CA ARG A 80 -8.44 -1.18 8.62
C ARG A 80 -9.28 -2.43 8.83
N GLY A 81 -10.60 -2.34 8.61
CA GLY A 81 -11.52 -3.46 8.72
C GLY A 81 -11.18 -4.63 7.78
N LEU A 82 -10.72 -4.34 6.55
CA LEU A 82 -10.39 -5.37 5.56
C LEU A 82 -9.15 -6.21 5.87
N ILE A 83 -8.24 -5.67 6.69
CA ILE A 83 -6.99 -6.34 7.06
C ILE A 83 -6.90 -6.62 8.55
N SER A 84 -7.98 -6.41 9.30
CA SER A 84 -8.03 -6.52 10.76
C SER A 84 -6.89 -5.76 11.44
N CYS A 85 -6.54 -4.59 10.91
CA CYS A 85 -5.48 -3.76 11.46
C CYS A 85 -6.04 -2.98 12.65
N SER A 86 -5.90 -3.55 13.86
CA SER A 86 -6.04 -2.81 15.10
C SER A 86 -5.01 -1.68 15.10
N SER A 87 -5.46 -0.46 15.39
CA SER A 87 -4.57 0.69 15.59
C SER A 87 -3.74 0.47 16.86
N GLU A 88 -2.77 -0.44 16.85
CA GLU A 88 -1.74 -0.49 17.89
C GLU A 88 -0.50 0.23 17.38
N ARG A 89 -0.51 1.56 17.56
CA ARG A 89 0.69 2.29 17.93
C ARG A 89 0.31 3.29 19.03
N ALA A 90 0.78 2.96 20.23
CA ALA A 90 1.03 3.89 21.32
C ALA A 90 2.05 4.95 20.91
#